data_AF-A0A7J6CZQ7-F1
#
_entry.id   AF-A0A7J6CZQ7-F1
#
_cell.length_a   1.000
_cell.length_b   1.000
_cell.length_c   1.000
_cell.angle_alpha   90.00
_cell.angle_beta   90.00
_cell.angle_gamma   90.00
#
_symmetry.space_group_name_H-M   'P 1'
#
loop_
_entity.id
_entity.type
_entity.pdbx_description
1 polymer ?
#
loop_
_entity_poly.entity_id
_entity_poly.type
_entity_poly.pdbx_seq_one_letter_code
_entity_poly.pdbx_strand_id
1 'polypeptide(L)'
;MAGIKSFYDITTKTLTGTTTRDYTQMNELHDRFSDKGLVILGVPCNQFGYQENCTSEEILPSLKYVRPGNGFEPKFQLLEKVDVNGKAAHPLFVFLKEKLPFPSDEPMPFMSDPKFIVWSPVCRNDIAWNFEKFLIGSDGVPFKRYSRRYLTSNIEGDIKKLLSIAN
;
A
#
# COMPACT_ATOMS: atom_id res chain seq x y z
N MET A 1 -2.98 28.38 0.49
CA MET A 1 -1.90 27.38 0.54
C MET A 1 -2.16 26.45 1.73
N ALA A 2 -2.79 25.30 1.49
CA ALA A 2 -2.89 24.18 2.42
C ALA A 2 -3.47 23.00 1.64
N GLY A 3 -2.85 21.82 1.73
CA GLY A 3 -3.42 20.60 1.16
C GLY A 3 -2.42 19.76 0.37
N ILE A 4 -1.39 19.27 1.04
CA ILE A 4 -0.73 18.04 0.58
C ILE A 4 -1.35 16.92 1.42
N LYS A 5 -2.22 16.09 0.80
CA LYS A 5 -2.91 14.99 1.49
C LYS A 5 -2.37 13.69 0.92
N SER A 6 -1.65 12.91 1.71
CA SER A 6 -0.96 11.71 1.22
C SER A 6 -1.61 10.44 1.77
N PHE A 7 -2.15 9.62 0.89
CA PHE A 7 -2.46 8.20 1.13
C PHE A 7 -1.27 7.37 0.67
N TYR A 8 -0.71 6.58 1.59
CA TYR A 8 0.39 5.67 1.29
C TYR A 8 -0.20 4.27 1.20
N ASP A 9 -0.36 3.78 -0.02
CA ASP A 9 -0.69 2.38 -0.23
C ASP A 9 0.60 1.56 -0.30
N ILE A 10 0.71 0.56 0.56
CA ILE A 10 1.82 -0.37 0.49
C ILE A 10 1.42 -1.45 -0.50
N THR A 11 1.38 -1.08 -1.79
CA THR A 11 1.17 -2.02 -2.86
C THR A 11 2.48 -2.37 -3.53
N THR A 12 2.83 -3.63 -3.42
CA THR A 12 4.10 -4.16 -3.87
C THR A 12 3.87 -5.36 -4.74
N LYS A 13 3.09 -5.20 -5.82
CA LYS A 13 3.07 -6.29 -6.78
C LYS A 13 2.51 -6.03 -8.15
N THR A 14 3.30 -6.43 -9.14
CA THR A 14 2.84 -6.77 -10.49
C THR A 14 2.16 -8.15 -10.61
N LEU A 15 2.37 -9.11 -9.68
CA LEU A 15 2.03 -10.52 -9.93
C LEU A 15 1.14 -11.33 -8.92
N THR A 16 0.16 -10.77 -8.19
CA THR A 16 -0.72 -11.53 -7.23
C THR A 16 -2.11 -11.83 -7.81
N GLY A 17 -2.85 -12.72 -7.14
CA GLY A 17 -4.30 -12.85 -7.33
C GLY A 17 -5.12 -11.57 -7.09
N THR A 18 -4.61 -10.57 -6.36
CA THR A 18 -5.33 -9.31 -6.11
C THR A 18 -4.74 -8.10 -6.84
N THR A 19 -3.60 -8.24 -7.54
CA THR A 19 -2.91 -7.13 -8.23
C THR A 19 -3.86 -6.37 -9.14
N THR A 20 -4.57 -7.06 -10.04
CA THR A 20 -5.52 -6.41 -10.95
C THR A 20 -6.57 -5.60 -10.17
N ARG A 21 -7.16 -6.20 -9.14
CA ARG A 21 -8.19 -5.56 -8.30
C ARG A 21 -7.66 -4.31 -7.60
N ASP A 22 -6.56 -4.42 -6.86
CA ASP A 22 -6.08 -3.29 -6.05
C ASP A 22 -5.55 -2.15 -6.94
N TYR A 23 -4.83 -2.46 -8.03
CA TYR A 23 -4.36 -1.42 -8.97
C TYR A 23 -5.50 -0.71 -9.70
N THR A 24 -6.54 -1.42 -10.13
CA THR A 24 -7.71 -0.77 -10.76
C THR A 24 -8.47 0.10 -9.75
N GLN A 25 -8.67 -0.39 -8.52
CA GLN A 25 -9.35 0.37 -7.47
C GLN A 25 -8.55 1.61 -7.03
N MET A 26 -7.22 1.54 -7.00
CA MET A 26 -6.38 2.73 -6.77
C MET A 26 -6.53 3.76 -7.89
N ASN A 27 -6.53 3.34 -9.17
CA ASN A 27 -6.80 4.24 -10.28
C ASN A 27 -8.19 4.90 -10.17
N GLU A 28 -9.22 4.14 -9.78
CA GLU A 28 -10.57 4.66 -9.57
C GLU A 28 -10.67 5.65 -8.39
N LEU A 29 -9.93 5.41 -7.30
CA LEU A 29 -9.83 6.38 -6.20
C LEU A 29 -9.08 7.63 -6.63
N HIS A 30 -7.98 7.49 -7.37
CA HIS A 30 -7.22 8.60 -7.92
C HIS A 30 -8.11 9.47 -8.81
N ASP A 31 -8.84 8.88 -9.76
CA ASP A 31 -9.75 9.61 -10.66
C ASP A 31 -10.83 10.41 -9.91
N ARG A 32 -11.30 9.90 -8.76
CA ARG A 32 -12.41 10.52 -8.02
C ARG A 32 -11.98 11.58 -7.01
N PHE A 33 -10.75 11.53 -6.53
CA PHE A 33 -10.32 12.30 -5.36
C PHE A 33 -8.97 13.01 -5.51
N SER A 34 -8.20 12.80 -6.60
CA SER A 34 -6.91 13.48 -6.80
C SER A 34 -7.06 15.01 -6.87
N ASP A 35 -8.08 15.49 -7.56
CA ASP A 35 -8.49 16.90 -7.64
C ASP A 35 -8.90 17.49 -6.27
N LYS A 36 -9.36 16.65 -5.35
CA LYS A 36 -9.74 17.00 -3.97
C LYS A 36 -8.58 16.85 -2.99
N GLY A 37 -7.41 16.47 -3.48
CA GLY A 37 -6.15 16.40 -2.75
C GLY A 37 -5.72 15.01 -2.33
N LEU A 38 -6.40 13.92 -2.71
CA LEU A 38 -5.90 12.56 -2.46
C LEU A 38 -4.66 12.28 -3.31
N VAL A 39 -3.52 12.04 -2.66
CA VAL A 39 -2.33 11.49 -3.33
C VAL A 39 -2.23 10.01 -3.00
N ILE A 40 -2.08 9.15 -4.00
CA ILE A 40 -1.80 7.72 -3.79
C ILE A 40 -0.32 7.48 -4.10
N LEU A 41 0.36 6.76 -3.22
CA LEU A 41 1.73 6.31 -3.41
C LEU A 41 1.76 4.79 -3.33
N GLY A 42 2.29 4.12 -4.35
CA GLY A 42 2.56 2.68 -4.33
C GLY A 42 4.05 2.44 -4.08
N VAL A 43 4.40 1.51 -3.19
CA VAL A 43 5.78 1.37 -2.69
C VAL A 43 6.28 -0.06 -2.81
N PRO A 44 6.84 -0.50 -3.95
CA PRO A 44 7.24 -1.89 -4.20
C PRO A 44 8.12 -2.53 -3.11
N CYS A 45 8.03 -3.85 -2.95
CA CYS A 45 8.66 -4.67 -1.91
C CYS A 45 8.61 -6.14 -2.33
N ASN A 46 9.69 -6.89 -2.08
CA ASN A 46 9.80 -8.29 -2.48
C ASN A 46 9.71 -9.29 -1.32
N GLN A 47 9.44 -8.84 -0.10
CA GLN A 47 9.50 -9.67 1.11
C GLN A 47 8.37 -10.72 1.20
N PHE A 48 7.28 -10.55 0.46
CA PHE A 48 6.07 -11.37 0.61
C PHE A 48 5.97 -12.44 -0.46
N GLY A 49 6.76 -13.52 -0.31
CA GLY A 49 6.76 -14.66 -1.23
C GLY A 49 7.49 -14.41 -2.56
N TYR A 50 8.46 -13.49 -2.59
CA TYR A 50 9.27 -13.14 -3.76
C TYR A 50 8.41 -12.77 -4.97
N GLN A 51 7.55 -11.81 -4.71
CA GLN A 51 6.39 -11.50 -5.50
C GLN A 51 6.59 -10.27 -6.40
N GLU A 52 7.62 -9.46 -6.14
CA GLU A 52 8.09 -8.34 -6.95
C GLU A 52 9.56 -8.57 -7.34
N ASN A 53 9.79 -9.64 -8.10
CA ASN A 53 11.12 -10.00 -8.60
C ASN A 53 11.61 -9.06 -9.72
N CYS A 54 10.71 -8.28 -10.32
CA CYS A 54 11.06 -7.24 -11.28
C CYS A 54 12.06 -6.24 -10.67
N THR A 55 13.00 -5.75 -11.47
CA THR A 55 13.77 -4.56 -11.13
C THR A 55 12.87 -3.33 -11.15
N SER A 56 13.33 -2.20 -10.59
CA SER A 56 12.55 -0.96 -10.57
C SER A 56 12.10 -0.53 -11.99
N GLU A 57 12.93 -0.77 -12.99
CA GLU A 57 12.68 -0.46 -14.41
C GLU A 57 11.66 -1.40 -15.06
N GLU A 58 11.52 -2.63 -14.52
CA GLU A 58 10.66 -3.67 -15.06
C GLU A 58 9.23 -3.64 -14.49
N ILE A 59 9.02 -2.96 -13.36
CA ILE A 59 7.71 -2.92 -12.68
C ILE A 59 6.63 -2.32 -13.59
N LEU A 60 6.88 -1.14 -14.17
CA LEU A 60 5.90 -0.49 -15.06
C LEU A 60 5.61 -1.31 -16.33
N PRO A 61 6.61 -1.84 -17.07
CA PRO A 61 6.37 -2.80 -18.15
C PRO A 61 5.55 -4.02 -17.70
N SER A 62 5.83 -4.58 -16.52
CA SER A 62 5.10 -5.74 -16.01
C SER A 62 3.62 -5.42 -15.74
N LEU A 63 3.32 -4.25 -15.15
CA LEU A 63 1.94 -3.77 -14.99
C LEU A 63 1.23 -3.59 -16.34
N LYS A 64 1.94 -3.02 -17.32
CA LYS A 64 1.39 -2.67 -18.64
C LYS A 64 1.12 -3.88 -19.53
N TYR A 65 2.03 -4.86 -19.53
CA TYR A 65 2.05 -5.95 -20.50
C TYR A 65 1.72 -7.32 -19.91
N VAL A 66 1.86 -7.52 -18.60
CA VAL A 66 1.70 -8.83 -17.97
C VAL A 66 0.49 -8.87 -17.05
N ARG A 67 0.50 -8.09 -15.97
CA ARG A 67 -0.63 -8.00 -15.04
C ARG A 67 -0.57 -6.67 -14.28
N PRO A 68 -1.61 -5.81 -14.34
CA PRO A 68 -2.92 -6.04 -14.93
C PRO A 68 -2.95 -6.32 -16.44
N GLY A 69 -1.91 -5.90 -17.17
CA GLY A 69 -1.79 -6.12 -18.61
C GLY A 69 -2.70 -5.18 -19.39
N ASN A 70 -2.92 -5.49 -20.68
CA ASN A 70 -3.84 -4.75 -21.55
C ASN A 70 -3.59 -3.24 -21.63
N GLY A 71 -2.33 -2.80 -21.51
CA GLY A 71 -1.98 -1.39 -21.57
C GLY A 71 -2.27 -0.63 -20.28
N PHE A 72 -2.49 -1.32 -19.15
CA PHE A 72 -2.71 -0.69 -17.85
C PHE A 72 -1.55 0.21 -17.45
N GLU A 73 -1.86 1.42 -16.99
CA GLU A 73 -0.89 2.34 -16.42
C GLU A 73 -1.41 2.85 -15.07
N PRO A 74 -0.59 2.82 -13.99
CA PRO A 74 -0.97 3.40 -12.72
C PRO A 74 -1.06 4.91 -12.86
N LYS A 75 -2.17 5.50 -12.40
CA LYS A 75 -2.40 6.97 -12.40
C LYS A 75 -1.77 7.66 -11.20
N PHE A 76 -1.04 6.92 -10.39
CA PHE A 76 -0.45 7.34 -9.13
C PHE A 76 1.04 7.01 -9.13
N GLN A 77 1.78 7.65 -8.23
CA GLN A 77 3.22 7.51 -8.21
C GLN A 77 3.64 6.17 -7.60
N LEU A 78 4.51 5.45 -8.31
CA LEU A 78 5.26 4.34 -7.75
C LEU A 78 6.62 4.86 -7.26
N LEU A 79 7.00 4.46 -6.05
CA LEU A 79 8.30 4.75 -5.46
C LEU A 79 9.30 3.63 -5.76
N GLU A 80 10.52 3.80 -5.28
CA GLU A 80 11.54 2.76 -5.35
C GLU A 80 11.15 1.53 -4.50
N LYS A 81 11.71 0.39 -4.88
CA LYS A 81 11.52 -0.86 -4.14
C LYS A 81 12.26 -0.79 -2.81
N VAL A 82 11.56 -1.09 -1.72
CA VAL A 82 12.12 -1.07 -0.37
C VAL A 82 11.69 -2.30 0.45
N ASP A 83 12.41 -2.55 1.53
CA ASP A 83 11.95 -3.47 2.58
C ASP A 83 11.02 -2.73 3.54
N VAL A 84 9.98 -3.42 4.01
CA VAL A 84 8.96 -2.86 4.92
C VAL A 84 8.98 -3.53 6.29
N ASN A 85 9.61 -4.70 6.39
CA ASN A 85 9.82 -5.47 7.61
C ASN A 85 11.30 -5.80 7.86
N GLY A 86 11.61 -6.22 9.09
CA GLY A 86 12.97 -6.57 9.51
C GLY A 86 13.90 -5.38 9.69
N LYS A 87 15.19 -5.67 9.88
CA LYS A 87 16.23 -4.69 10.24
C LYS A 87 16.46 -3.64 9.14
N ALA A 88 16.25 -4.01 7.89
CA ALA A 88 16.42 -3.13 6.73
C ALA A 88 15.14 -2.37 6.34
N ALA A 89 14.07 -2.48 7.14
CA ALA A 89 12.81 -1.79 6.87
C ALA A 89 13.03 -0.29 6.71
N HIS A 90 12.45 0.28 5.66
CA HIS A 90 12.52 1.71 5.41
C HIS A 90 11.91 2.49 6.58
N PRO A 91 12.52 3.60 7.06
CA PRO A 91 12.09 4.29 8.28
C PRO A 91 10.61 4.69 8.32
N LEU A 92 10.04 5.06 7.17
CA LEU A 92 8.59 5.33 7.04
C LEU A 92 7.74 4.16 7.53
N PHE A 93 8.08 2.93 7.17
CA PHE A 93 7.30 1.74 7.52
C PHE A 93 7.50 1.33 8.97
N VAL A 94 8.70 1.56 9.51
CA VAL A 94 8.93 1.43 10.95
C VAL A 94 7.98 2.36 11.70
N PHE A 95 7.96 3.65 11.34
CA PHE A 95 7.06 4.64 11.94
C PHE A 95 5.57 4.28 11.79
N LEU A 96 5.14 3.88 10.59
CA LEU A 96 3.75 3.53 10.32
C LEU A 96 3.30 2.30 11.12
N LYS A 97 4.13 1.26 11.21
CA LYS A 97 3.84 0.06 12.01
C LYS A 97 3.88 0.33 13.52
N GLU A 98 4.64 1.31 13.99
CA GLU A 98 4.61 1.72 15.40
C GLU A 98 3.33 2.50 15.73
N LYS A 99 2.89 3.41 14.84
CA LYS A 99 1.68 4.22 15.05
C LYS A 99 0.38 3.44 14.83
N LEU A 100 0.38 2.51 13.87
CA LEU A 100 -0.76 1.67 13.53
C LEU A 100 -0.32 0.18 13.56
N PRO A 101 -0.18 -0.39 14.77
CA PRO A 101 0.42 -1.71 14.94
C PRO A 101 -0.38 -2.85 14.34
N PHE A 102 -1.70 -2.69 14.20
CA PHE A 102 -2.58 -3.72 13.67
C PHE A 102 -3.54 -3.14 12.63
N PRO A 103 -3.88 -3.90 11.58
CA PRO A 103 -4.99 -3.56 10.70
C PRO A 103 -6.30 -3.44 11.47
N SER A 104 -7.11 -2.45 11.10
CA SER A 104 -8.40 -2.16 11.74
C SER A 104 -9.46 -3.22 11.48
N ASP A 105 -9.36 -3.96 10.38
CA ASP A 105 -10.29 -4.99 9.94
C ASP A 105 -9.82 -6.43 10.24
N GLU A 106 -8.54 -6.60 10.56
CA GLU A 106 -7.94 -7.90 10.90
C GLU A 106 -6.87 -7.69 12.00
N PRO A 107 -7.26 -7.66 13.29
CA PRO A 107 -6.36 -7.30 14.38
C PRO A 107 -5.27 -8.35 14.66
N MET A 108 -5.42 -9.57 14.13
CA MET A 108 -4.43 -10.65 14.22
C MET A 108 -4.07 -11.14 12.80
N PRO A 109 -3.34 -10.33 12.01
CA PRO A 109 -2.95 -10.73 10.67
C PRO A 109 -1.84 -11.79 10.76
N PHE A 110 -2.25 -13.05 10.85
CA PHE A 110 -1.30 -14.16 10.97
C PHE A 110 -0.79 -14.57 9.59
N MET A 111 0.53 -14.61 9.43
CA MET A 111 1.16 -15.29 8.29
C MET A 111 0.89 -16.79 8.46
N SER A 112 0.03 -17.36 7.61
CA SER A 112 -0.45 -18.73 7.77
C SER A 112 0.65 -19.79 7.64
N ASP A 113 1.65 -19.53 6.79
CA ASP A 113 2.81 -20.40 6.64
C ASP A 113 4.08 -19.62 7.06
N PRO A 114 4.78 -20.04 8.13
CA PRO A 114 5.98 -19.35 8.60
C PRO A 114 7.11 -19.33 7.56
N LYS A 115 7.08 -20.20 6.55
CA LYS A 115 8.08 -20.20 5.46
C LYS A 115 8.10 -18.92 4.64
N PHE A 116 7.03 -18.13 4.66
CA PHE A 116 6.98 -16.84 3.97
C PHE A 116 7.60 -15.69 4.79
N ILE A 117 7.98 -15.93 6.04
CA ILE A 117 8.67 -14.93 6.87
C ILE A 117 10.16 -15.04 6.58
N VAL A 118 10.65 -14.18 5.69
CA VAL A 118 12.05 -14.18 5.21
C VAL A 118 12.87 -13.00 5.75
N TRP A 119 12.31 -12.24 6.69
CA TRP A 119 12.95 -11.08 7.31
C TRP A 119 13.29 -11.33 8.78
N SER A 120 14.20 -10.51 9.32
CA SER A 120 14.60 -10.55 10.73
C SER A 120 15.00 -9.14 11.20
N PRO A 121 14.68 -8.74 12.45
CA PRO A 121 13.83 -9.46 13.39
C PRO A 121 12.36 -9.49 12.95
N VAL A 122 11.59 -10.44 13.50
CA VAL A 122 10.13 -10.52 13.30
C VAL A 122 9.44 -9.78 14.44
N CYS A 123 8.51 -8.89 14.11
CA CYS A 123 7.78 -8.05 15.05
C CYS A 123 6.27 -8.29 14.94
N ARG A 124 5.56 -8.13 16.06
CA ARG A 124 4.10 -8.34 16.11
C ARG A 124 3.30 -7.40 15.20
N ASN A 125 3.86 -6.24 14.89
CA ASN A 125 3.24 -5.22 14.06
C ASN A 125 3.68 -5.29 12.59
N ASP A 126 4.45 -6.31 12.19
CA ASP A 126 4.90 -6.50 10.82
C ASP A 126 3.74 -6.47 9.81
N ILE A 127 4.04 -5.99 8.61
CA ILE A 127 3.11 -6.09 7.48
C ILE A 127 3.03 -7.56 7.11
N ALA A 128 1.83 -8.11 7.04
CA ALA A 128 1.62 -9.53 6.88
C ALA A 128 1.67 -9.96 5.41
N TRP A 129 1.37 -9.06 4.46
CA TRP A 129 1.41 -9.37 3.02
C TRP A 129 1.36 -8.11 2.16
N ASN A 130 1.49 -8.31 0.84
CA ASN A 130 1.22 -7.26 -0.16
C ASN A 130 -0.21 -6.69 -0.01
N PHE A 131 -0.38 -5.41 -0.36
CA PHE A 131 -1.65 -4.69 -0.36
C PHE A 131 -2.24 -4.47 1.04
N GLU A 132 -1.41 -4.32 2.07
CA GLU A 132 -1.83 -3.59 3.26
C GLU A 132 -1.80 -2.09 3.00
N LYS A 133 -2.73 -1.33 3.59
CA LYS A 133 -2.92 0.09 3.28
C LYS A 133 -2.78 0.95 4.51
N PHE A 134 -2.19 2.13 4.36
CA PHE A 134 -2.08 3.13 5.42
C PHE A 134 -2.67 4.45 4.96
N LEU A 135 -3.78 4.84 5.56
CA LEU A 135 -4.37 6.16 5.34
C LEU A 135 -3.78 7.16 6.32
N ILE A 136 -3.26 8.27 5.80
CA ILE A 136 -2.63 9.34 6.57
C ILE A 136 -3.45 10.62 6.36
N GLY A 137 -3.64 11.38 7.44
CA GLY A 137 -4.27 12.69 7.40
C GLY A 137 -3.43 13.73 6.66
N SER A 138 -4.05 14.84 6.29
CA SER A 138 -3.36 15.99 5.67
C SER A 138 -2.39 16.70 6.62
N ASP A 139 -2.49 16.43 7.92
CA ASP A 139 -1.56 16.84 8.97
C ASP A 139 -0.33 15.91 9.08
N GLY A 140 -0.26 14.85 8.26
CA GLY A 140 0.79 13.85 8.29
C GLY A 140 0.62 12.79 9.39
N VAL A 141 -0.51 12.80 10.13
CA VAL A 141 -0.77 11.84 11.19
C VAL A 141 -1.40 10.55 10.61
N PRO A 142 -0.85 9.35 10.90
CA PRO A 142 -1.45 8.10 10.46
C PRO A 142 -2.86 7.93 11.05
N PHE A 143 -3.86 7.77 10.18
CA PHE A 143 -5.27 7.68 10.56
C PHE A 143 -5.73 6.24 10.75
N LYS A 144 -5.48 5.35 9.77
CA LYS A 144 -5.95 3.96 9.82
C LYS A 144 -5.11 3.03 8.95
N ARG A 145 -4.93 1.79 9.42
CA ARG A 145 -4.29 0.68 8.69
C ARG A 145 -5.35 -0.34 8.28
N TYR A 146 -5.21 -0.89 7.08
CA TYR A 146 -6.14 -1.89 6.52
C TYR A 146 -5.38 -3.13 6.05
N SER A 147 -5.98 -4.30 6.24
CA SER A 147 -5.36 -5.58 5.92
C SER A 147 -5.27 -5.81 4.41
N ARG A 148 -4.49 -6.81 4.01
CA ARG A 148 -4.42 -7.31 2.62
C ARG A 148 -5.78 -7.70 2.02
N ARG A 149 -6.75 -8.05 2.86
CA ARG A 149 -8.08 -8.51 2.45
C ARG A 149 -9.06 -7.35 2.32
N TYR A 150 -8.80 -6.23 2.98
CA TYR A 150 -9.63 -5.03 2.87
C TYR A 150 -9.59 -4.49 1.44
N LEU A 151 -10.76 -4.32 0.84
CA LEU A 151 -10.88 -3.78 -0.51
C LEU A 151 -10.42 -2.32 -0.51
N THR A 152 -9.54 -1.96 -1.45
CA THR A 152 -9.10 -0.57 -1.63
C THR A 152 -10.29 0.36 -1.85
N SER A 153 -11.30 -0.08 -2.62
CA SER A 153 -12.54 0.67 -2.83
C SER A 153 -13.28 1.01 -1.53
N ASN A 154 -13.22 0.16 -0.50
CA ASN A 154 -13.92 0.38 0.77
C ASN A 154 -13.28 1.48 1.62
N ILE A 155 -12.04 1.88 1.31
CA ILE A 155 -11.34 2.98 1.98
C ILE A 155 -11.97 4.34 1.62
N GLU A 156 -12.77 4.40 0.54
CA GLU A 156 -13.44 5.62 0.07
C GLU A 156 -14.20 6.40 1.17
N GLY A 157 -14.90 5.69 2.07
CA GLY A 157 -15.64 6.33 3.15
C GLY A 157 -14.74 7.10 4.11
N ASP A 158 -13.61 6.50 4.48
CA ASP A 158 -12.60 7.14 5.34
C ASP A 158 -11.87 8.27 4.59
N ILE A 159 -11.59 8.11 3.29
CA ILE A 159 -11.05 9.18 2.44
C ILE A 159 -11.98 10.39 2.45
N LYS A 160 -13.28 10.21 2.16
CA LYS A 160 -14.26 11.30 2.18
C LYS A 160 -14.29 12.01 3.52
N LYS A 161 -14.25 11.25 4.62
CA LYS A 161 -14.21 11.81 5.99
C LYS A 161 -12.99 12.70 6.21
N LEU A 162 -11.80 12.25 5.82
CA LEU A 162 -10.58 13.05 5.98
C LEU A 162 -10.57 14.27 5.04
N LEU A 163 -11.09 14.13 3.82
CA LEU A 163 -11.20 15.23 2.88
C LEU A 163 -12.18 16.31 3.38
N SER A 164 -13.25 15.96 4.09
CA SER A 164 -14.22 16.94 4.63
C SER A 164 -13.70 17.71 5.85
N ILE A 165 -12.78 17.14 6.62
CA ILE A 165 -12.19 17.78 7.81
C ILE A 165 -11.11 18.79 7.40
N ALA A 166 -10.52 18.62 6.22
CA ALA A 166 -9.44 19.46 5.70
C ALA A 166 -9.92 20.74 4.98
N ASN A 167 -11.24 20.99 4.95
CA ASN A 167 -11.87 22.15 4.32
C ASN A 167 -12.33 23.18 5.35
#